data_AF-A0A848S2L9-F1
#
_entry.id   AF-A0A848S2L9-F1
#
_cell.length_a   1.000
_cell.length_b   1.000
_cell.length_c   1.000
_cell.angle_alpha   90.00
_cell.angle_beta   90.00
_cell.angle_gamma   90.00
#
_symmetry.space_group_name_H-M   'P 1'
#
loop_
_entity.id
_entity.type
_entity.pdbx_description
1 polymer ?
#
loop_
_entity_poly.entity_id
_entity_poly.type
_entity_poly.pdbx_seq_one_letter_code
_entity_poly.pdbx_strand_id
1 'polypeptide(L)'
;MSKLVDKAEKFVFELFKNELDQTFIYHNYTHTERVLRSIREIIENTDVSESDAETLELAALLHDTGYTKTREGHEEESVKIATAFLKENDADGKLIEAVNKCILATKFKDSPETDLGKIIRDADASHFGKKYFNEASEFLRKELEIQGIATYTPTEWRNENIKVLTQEHEFYTDYALKNWQPRKDKNLSKLMKNKKKRKSKLKTEELKAKYKAQYKNESPERGIQTFYRVALRNHIKLSDIADTKANILLSVNAIIISLVLANLISKLDTNAYLLYPTAIFTLSCVISMILSIIATRPNITSGEFTKEDVANKDVNLTFFGNFHKMSLKEYDWAVKELIKDKDYVYSSLTKDLYFLGKVLERKYRILRVTYTIFMIGMVVSVLAFAIALKINNAKLEDVLPVDNTTRFINPKNDTIEKSGVYEIV
;
A
#
# COMPACT_ATOMS: atom_id res chain seq x y z
N MET A 1 -39.60 -31.67 33.96
CA MET A 1 -40.28 -31.03 32.83
C MET A 1 -41.73 -31.51 32.85
N SER A 2 -42.69 -30.58 32.90
CA SER A 2 -44.11 -30.93 32.91
C SER A 2 -44.54 -31.49 31.55
N LYS A 3 -45.46 -32.45 31.54
CA LYS A 3 -46.06 -32.98 30.30
C LYS A 3 -46.71 -31.87 29.46
N LEU A 4 -47.16 -30.78 30.08
CA LEU A 4 -47.79 -29.66 29.39
C LEU A 4 -46.76 -28.81 28.62
N VAL A 5 -45.58 -28.60 29.20
CA VAL A 5 -44.46 -27.88 28.57
C VAL A 5 -43.95 -28.62 27.34
N ASP A 6 -43.78 -29.96 27.42
CA ASP A 6 -43.37 -30.79 26.27
C ASP A 6 -44.38 -30.72 25.11
N LYS A 7 -45.68 -30.64 25.43
CA LYS A 7 -46.74 -30.46 24.43
C LYS A 7 -46.68 -29.06 23.82
N ALA A 8 -46.46 -28.03 24.63
CA ALA A 8 -46.35 -26.65 24.16
C ALA A 8 -45.15 -26.48 23.22
N GLU A 9 -44.01 -27.10 23.54
CA GLU A 9 -42.81 -27.05 22.69
C GLU A 9 -43.08 -27.63 21.30
N LYS A 10 -43.71 -28.82 21.23
CA LYS A 10 -44.11 -29.45 19.97
C LYS A 10 -45.13 -28.62 19.19
N PHE A 11 -46.10 -28.05 19.90
CA PHE A 11 -47.13 -27.20 19.31
C PHE A 11 -46.51 -25.95 18.66
N VAL A 12 -45.65 -25.23 19.39
CA VAL A 12 -45.00 -24.01 18.88
C VAL A 12 -44.06 -24.32 17.73
N PHE A 13 -43.33 -25.43 17.79
CA PHE A 13 -42.47 -25.87 16.68
C PHE A 13 -43.28 -26.08 15.39
N GLU A 14 -44.37 -26.85 15.46
CA GLU A 14 -45.22 -27.09 14.29
C GLU A 14 -45.97 -25.82 13.84
N LEU A 15 -46.41 -24.97 14.78
CA LEU A 15 -47.05 -23.69 14.47
C LEU A 15 -46.11 -22.79 13.66
N PHE A 16 -44.88 -22.57 14.13
CA PHE A 16 -43.93 -21.73 13.40
C PHE A 16 -43.46 -22.35 12.09
N LYS A 17 -43.28 -23.66 12.05
CA LYS A 17 -42.89 -24.36 10.82
C LYS A 17 -43.95 -24.25 9.72
N ASN A 18 -45.23 -24.25 10.09
CA ASN A 18 -46.34 -24.31 9.12
C ASN A 18 -46.98 -22.94 8.85
N GLU A 19 -47.00 -22.02 9.83
CA GLU A 19 -47.74 -20.74 9.73
C GLU A 19 -46.87 -19.48 9.82
N LEU A 20 -45.63 -19.54 10.32
CA LEU A 20 -44.77 -18.34 10.39
C LEU A 20 -44.15 -18.04 9.03
N ASP A 21 -44.27 -16.79 8.60
CA ASP A 21 -43.64 -16.31 7.36
C ASP A 21 -42.11 -16.43 7.45
N GLN A 22 -41.47 -16.94 6.39
CA GLN A 22 -40.01 -17.13 6.31
C GLN A 22 -39.20 -15.83 6.41
N THR A 23 -39.86 -14.69 6.30
CA THR A 23 -39.27 -13.35 6.50
C THR A 23 -38.97 -13.05 7.99
N PHE A 24 -39.56 -13.78 8.95
CA PHE A 24 -39.23 -13.69 10.38
C PHE A 24 -37.95 -14.47 10.72
N ILE A 25 -36.81 -13.84 10.46
CA ILE A 25 -35.49 -14.45 10.70
C ILE A 25 -34.94 -14.22 12.12
N TYR A 26 -35.54 -13.32 12.91
CA TYR A 26 -35.21 -13.13 14.32
C TYR A 26 -36.25 -13.80 15.22
N HIS A 27 -37.54 -13.44 15.08
CA HIS A 27 -38.65 -13.96 15.89
C HIS A 27 -39.13 -15.33 15.38
N ASN A 28 -38.23 -16.32 15.42
CA ASN A 28 -38.50 -17.69 15.02
C ASN A 28 -38.31 -18.66 16.19
N TYR A 29 -38.51 -19.96 15.93
CA TYR A 29 -38.36 -21.00 16.95
C TYR A 29 -37.01 -20.95 17.69
N THR A 30 -35.92 -20.59 17.01
CA THR A 30 -34.60 -20.45 17.64
C THR A 30 -34.55 -19.27 18.62
N HIS A 31 -35.35 -18.21 18.45
CA HIS A 31 -35.55 -17.19 19.50
C HIS A 31 -36.28 -17.76 20.70
N THR A 32 -37.41 -18.43 20.48
CA THR A 32 -38.18 -19.09 21.54
C THR A 32 -37.33 -20.03 22.38
N GLU A 33 -36.50 -20.88 21.75
CA GLU A 33 -35.56 -21.76 22.46
C GLU A 33 -34.51 -20.97 23.28
N ARG A 34 -34.04 -19.84 22.77
CA ARG A 34 -33.09 -18.97 23.50
C ARG A 34 -33.76 -18.38 24.75
N VAL A 35 -34.99 -17.89 24.62
CA VAL A 35 -35.77 -17.33 25.74
C VAL A 35 -36.05 -18.42 26.78
N LEU A 36 -36.55 -19.59 26.36
CA LEU A 36 -36.81 -20.72 27.26
C LEU A 36 -35.55 -21.15 28.03
N ARG A 37 -34.40 -21.26 27.35
CA ARG A 37 -33.13 -21.57 28.02
C ARG A 37 -32.74 -20.49 29.04
N SER A 38 -32.98 -19.22 28.73
CA SER A 38 -32.71 -18.12 29.65
C SER A 38 -33.66 -18.08 30.83
N ILE A 39 -34.93 -18.48 30.67
CA ILE A 39 -35.84 -18.70 31.78
C ILE A 39 -35.34 -19.82 32.68
N ARG A 40 -34.99 -20.98 32.11
CA ARG A 40 -34.45 -22.11 32.88
C ARG A 40 -33.19 -21.72 33.65
N GLU A 41 -32.31 -20.94 33.03
CA GLU A 41 -31.11 -20.38 33.69
C GLU A 41 -31.47 -19.50 34.89
N ILE A 42 -32.52 -18.66 34.81
CA ILE A 42 -32.97 -17.85 35.95
C ILE A 42 -33.61 -18.73 37.02
N ILE A 43 -34.53 -19.64 36.66
CA ILE A 43 -35.23 -20.55 37.58
C ILE A 43 -34.24 -21.40 38.37
N GLU A 44 -33.21 -21.96 37.72
CA GLU A 44 -32.17 -22.77 38.39
C GLU A 44 -31.36 -21.99 39.43
N ASN A 45 -31.38 -20.66 39.38
CA ASN A 45 -30.56 -19.78 40.22
C ASN A 45 -31.39 -18.82 41.09
N THR A 46 -32.72 -18.99 41.14
CA THR A 46 -33.64 -18.16 41.93
C THR A 46 -34.71 -19.03 42.58
N ASP A 47 -35.25 -18.57 43.72
CA ASP A 47 -36.32 -19.30 44.41
C ASP A 47 -37.66 -19.04 43.70
N VAL A 48 -37.99 -19.90 42.73
CA VAL A 48 -39.24 -19.88 41.97
C VAL A 48 -40.01 -21.17 42.27
N SER A 49 -41.31 -21.07 42.57
CA SER A 49 -42.13 -22.26 42.84
C SER A 49 -42.29 -23.12 41.58
N GLU A 50 -42.54 -24.43 41.73
CA GLU A 50 -42.73 -25.31 40.55
C GLU A 50 -43.89 -24.85 39.64
N SER A 51 -44.95 -24.29 40.24
CA SER A 51 -46.09 -23.73 39.50
C SER A 51 -45.71 -22.47 38.71
N ASP A 52 -44.88 -21.61 39.30
CA ASP A 52 -44.40 -20.38 38.64
C ASP A 52 -43.38 -20.71 37.55
N ALA A 53 -42.53 -21.71 37.78
CA ALA A 53 -41.61 -22.23 36.79
C ALA A 53 -42.35 -22.78 35.57
N GLU A 54 -43.39 -23.59 35.77
CA GLU A 54 -44.24 -24.07 34.67
C GLU A 54 -44.92 -22.92 33.92
N THR A 55 -45.42 -21.91 34.64
CA THR A 55 -46.01 -20.70 34.05
C THR A 55 -45.01 -19.96 33.15
N LEU A 56 -43.78 -19.75 33.63
CA LEU A 56 -42.72 -19.06 32.89
C LEU A 56 -42.27 -19.84 31.66
N GLU A 57 -42.10 -21.17 31.77
CA GLU A 57 -41.74 -22.01 30.62
C GLU A 57 -42.81 -21.98 29.52
N LEU A 58 -44.09 -22.06 29.89
CA LEU A 58 -45.21 -21.95 28.96
C LEU A 58 -45.27 -20.56 28.31
N ALA A 59 -45.07 -19.50 29.09
CA ALA A 59 -45.04 -18.13 28.58
C ALA A 59 -43.87 -17.93 27.60
N ALA A 60 -42.66 -18.42 27.90
CA ALA A 60 -41.53 -18.38 26.98
C ALA A 60 -41.83 -19.07 25.66
N LEU A 61 -42.47 -20.23 25.68
CA LEU A 61 -42.81 -20.96 24.46
C LEU A 61 -43.85 -20.19 23.62
N LEU A 62 -44.84 -19.58 24.27
CA LEU A 62 -46.02 -19.05 23.59
C LEU A 62 -45.96 -17.54 23.28
N HIS A 63 -45.03 -16.76 23.85
CA HIS A 63 -45.04 -15.29 23.77
C HIS A 63 -45.02 -14.71 22.36
N ASP A 64 -44.31 -15.36 21.42
CA ASP A 64 -44.13 -14.88 20.04
C ASP A 64 -45.06 -15.56 19.03
N THR A 65 -45.98 -16.42 19.48
CA THR A 65 -46.87 -17.18 18.58
C THR A 65 -47.78 -16.29 17.73
N GLY A 66 -48.11 -15.10 18.21
CA GLY A 66 -48.92 -14.09 17.53
C GLY A 66 -48.28 -13.53 16.25
N TYR A 67 -46.96 -13.65 16.07
CA TYR A 67 -46.30 -13.25 14.81
C TYR A 67 -46.80 -14.06 13.60
N THR A 68 -47.43 -15.22 13.81
CA THR A 68 -48.11 -15.98 12.75
C THR A 68 -49.36 -15.28 12.20
N LYS A 69 -49.88 -14.27 12.90
CA LYS A 69 -51.12 -13.56 12.54
C LYS A 69 -50.90 -12.07 12.31
N THR A 70 -50.19 -11.39 13.21
CA THR A 70 -49.91 -9.95 13.12
C THR A 70 -48.56 -9.61 13.75
N ARG A 71 -47.94 -8.51 13.29
CA ARG A 71 -46.71 -7.96 13.89
C ARG A 71 -47.03 -6.97 15.01
N GLU A 72 -47.92 -6.01 14.71
CA GLU A 72 -48.36 -5.03 15.70
C GLU A 72 -49.49 -5.64 16.54
N GLY A 73 -49.33 -5.63 17.86
CA GLY A 73 -50.21 -6.34 18.78
C GLY A 73 -50.06 -7.87 18.74
N HIS A 74 -48.87 -8.36 18.41
CA HIS A 74 -48.61 -9.80 18.39
C HIS A 74 -48.77 -10.42 19.77
N GLU A 75 -48.47 -9.69 20.86
CA GLU A 75 -48.63 -10.17 22.23
C GLU A 75 -50.10 -10.48 22.56
N GLU A 76 -51.05 -9.65 22.13
CA GLU A 76 -52.49 -9.91 22.30
C GLU A 76 -52.96 -11.14 21.53
N GLU A 77 -52.39 -11.38 20.34
CA GLU A 77 -52.73 -12.54 19.54
C GLU A 77 -52.06 -13.82 20.09
N SER A 78 -50.84 -13.71 20.61
CA SER A 78 -50.16 -14.76 21.37
C SER A 78 -50.99 -15.19 22.58
N VAL A 79 -51.62 -14.26 23.29
CA VAL A 79 -52.54 -14.57 24.41
C VAL A 79 -53.74 -15.39 23.95
N LYS A 80 -54.32 -15.11 22.78
CA LYS A 80 -55.45 -15.89 22.24
C LYS A 80 -55.02 -17.30 21.87
N ILE A 81 -53.88 -17.43 21.19
CA ILE A 81 -53.30 -18.72 20.80
C ILE A 81 -52.94 -19.54 22.05
N ALA A 82 -52.27 -18.93 23.02
CA ALA A 82 -51.91 -19.55 24.29
C ALA A 82 -53.14 -20.02 25.06
N THR A 83 -54.17 -19.17 25.16
CA THR A 83 -55.43 -19.51 25.86
C THR A 83 -56.14 -20.69 25.21
N ALA A 84 -56.20 -20.73 23.88
CA ALA A 84 -56.80 -21.85 23.15
C ALA A 84 -56.03 -23.16 23.40
N PHE A 85 -54.72 -23.13 23.21
CA PHE A 85 -53.84 -24.30 23.43
C PHE A 85 -53.93 -24.84 24.87
N LEU A 86 -53.91 -23.95 25.87
CA LEU A 86 -53.97 -24.34 27.28
C LEU A 86 -55.34 -24.93 27.65
N LYS A 87 -56.44 -24.37 27.13
CA LYS A 87 -57.79 -24.93 27.33
C LYS A 87 -57.96 -26.30 26.70
N GLU A 88 -57.43 -26.50 25.49
CA GLU A 88 -57.45 -27.81 24.81
C GLU A 88 -56.65 -28.89 25.55
N ASN A 89 -55.74 -28.48 26.44
CA ASN A 89 -54.92 -29.38 27.25
C ASN A 89 -55.36 -29.42 28.73
N ASP A 90 -56.59 -29.00 29.03
CA ASP A 90 -57.20 -29.06 30.37
C ASP A 90 -56.42 -28.32 31.47
N ALA A 91 -55.75 -27.21 31.12
CA ALA A 91 -55.06 -26.37 32.11
C ALA A 91 -56.05 -25.58 32.99
N ASP A 92 -55.72 -25.40 34.28
CA ASP A 92 -56.54 -24.62 35.21
C ASP A 92 -56.59 -23.13 34.82
N GLY A 93 -57.71 -22.46 35.13
CA GLY A 93 -57.93 -21.05 34.82
C GLY A 93 -56.90 -20.11 35.43
N LYS A 94 -56.37 -20.44 36.63
CA LYS A 94 -55.31 -19.66 37.28
C LYS A 94 -54.00 -19.70 36.49
N LEU A 95 -53.62 -20.87 35.98
CA LEU A 95 -52.41 -21.04 35.16
C LEU A 95 -52.55 -20.27 33.85
N ILE A 96 -53.70 -20.36 33.19
CA ILE A 96 -53.99 -19.62 31.95
C ILE A 96 -53.86 -18.11 32.17
N GLU A 97 -54.43 -17.58 33.26
CA GLU A 97 -54.34 -16.16 33.59
C GLU A 97 -52.88 -15.74 33.86
N ALA A 98 -52.12 -16.55 34.59
CA ALA A 98 -50.72 -16.26 34.90
C ALA A 98 -49.84 -16.27 33.64
N VAL A 99 -50.02 -17.26 32.74
CA VAL A 99 -49.31 -17.32 31.45
C VAL A 99 -49.66 -16.11 30.60
N ASN A 100 -50.94 -15.76 30.48
CA ASN A 100 -51.37 -14.61 29.69
C ASN A 100 -50.78 -13.29 30.21
N LYS A 101 -50.71 -13.11 31.55
CA LYS A 101 -50.05 -11.94 32.15
C LYS A 101 -48.56 -11.90 31.83
N CYS A 102 -47.87 -13.04 31.84
CA CYS A 102 -46.46 -13.11 31.48
C CYS A 102 -46.22 -12.78 30.00
N ILE A 103 -47.08 -13.28 29.09
CA ILE A 103 -46.99 -12.95 27.66
C ILE A 103 -47.22 -11.46 27.44
N LEU A 104 -48.24 -10.86 28.05
CA LEU A 104 -48.46 -9.40 27.92
C LEU A 104 -47.31 -8.58 28.51
N ALA A 105 -46.60 -9.12 29.50
CA ALA A 105 -45.43 -8.50 30.08
C ALA A 105 -44.19 -8.56 29.17
N THR A 106 -44.22 -9.12 27.95
CA THR A 106 -43.10 -9.03 26.97
C THR A 106 -43.14 -7.75 26.14
N LYS A 107 -44.23 -6.99 26.16
CA LYS A 107 -44.38 -5.73 25.43
C LYS A 107 -43.27 -4.73 25.73
N PHE A 108 -42.37 -4.54 24.79
CA PHE A 108 -41.11 -3.80 25.01
C PHE A 108 -41.28 -2.39 25.61
N LYS A 109 -42.39 -1.70 25.32
CA LYS A 109 -42.67 -0.32 25.79
C LYS A 109 -43.08 -0.22 27.26
N ASP A 110 -43.61 -1.29 27.84
CA ASP A 110 -44.18 -1.29 29.19
C ASP A 110 -43.16 -1.84 30.20
N SER A 111 -43.28 -1.42 31.48
CA SER A 111 -42.48 -1.98 32.57
C SER A 111 -43.20 -3.17 33.22
N PRO A 112 -42.50 -4.27 33.54
CA PRO A 112 -43.12 -5.42 34.20
C PRO A 112 -43.51 -5.09 35.65
N GLU A 113 -44.80 -5.28 35.98
CA GLU A 113 -45.33 -5.04 37.34
C GLU A 113 -45.16 -6.24 38.27
N THR A 114 -45.22 -7.45 37.74
CA THR A 114 -45.16 -8.70 38.50
C THR A 114 -43.76 -9.29 38.50
N ASP A 115 -43.42 -10.09 39.52
CA ASP A 115 -42.10 -10.73 39.59
C ASP A 115 -41.89 -11.75 38.47
N LEU A 116 -42.92 -12.50 38.07
CA LEU A 116 -42.88 -13.36 36.87
C LEU A 116 -42.70 -12.53 35.60
N GLY A 117 -43.36 -11.37 35.51
CA GLY A 117 -43.19 -10.39 34.44
C GLY A 117 -41.75 -9.90 34.30
N LYS A 118 -41.05 -9.66 35.41
CA LYS A 118 -39.63 -9.28 35.42
C LYS A 118 -38.74 -10.40 34.87
N ILE A 119 -39.03 -11.65 35.25
CA ILE A 119 -38.26 -12.83 34.80
C ILE A 119 -38.41 -13.04 33.29
N ILE A 120 -39.65 -13.05 32.76
CA ILE A 120 -39.88 -13.20 31.32
C ILE A 120 -39.29 -12.05 30.52
N ARG A 121 -39.38 -10.80 31.03
CA ARG A 121 -38.80 -9.63 30.37
C ARG A 121 -37.28 -9.71 30.26
N ASP A 122 -36.61 -10.11 31.33
CA ASP A 122 -35.17 -10.32 31.32
C ASP A 122 -34.78 -11.45 30.36
N ALA A 123 -35.54 -12.55 30.35
CA ALA A 123 -35.25 -13.70 29.50
C ALA A 123 -35.42 -13.39 28.00
N ASP A 124 -36.45 -12.64 27.62
CA ASP A 124 -36.68 -12.20 26.24
C ASP A 124 -35.54 -11.26 25.76
N ALA A 125 -35.14 -10.32 26.62
CA ALA A 125 -34.05 -9.40 26.37
C ALA A 125 -32.64 -9.99 26.67
N SER A 126 -32.55 -11.28 26.99
CA SER A 126 -31.32 -11.92 27.49
C SER A 126 -30.14 -11.79 26.52
N HIS A 127 -30.42 -11.75 25.21
CA HIS A 127 -29.42 -11.62 24.16
C HIS A 127 -28.49 -10.40 24.35
N PHE A 128 -28.96 -9.31 24.97
CA PHE A 128 -28.13 -8.16 25.34
C PHE A 128 -26.98 -8.54 26.29
N GLY A 129 -27.22 -9.49 27.18
CA GLY A 129 -26.29 -10.05 28.15
C GLY A 129 -25.50 -11.27 27.65
N LYS A 130 -25.57 -11.63 26.37
CA LYS A 130 -24.87 -12.83 25.84
C LYS A 130 -23.72 -12.48 24.89
N LYS A 131 -22.94 -13.51 24.54
CA LYS A 131 -21.80 -13.36 23.62
C LYS A 131 -22.23 -13.11 22.18
N TYR A 132 -23.35 -13.70 21.79
CA TYR A 132 -23.90 -13.68 20.44
C TYR A 132 -24.80 -12.45 20.14
N PHE A 133 -24.73 -11.41 20.99
CA PHE A 133 -25.52 -10.19 20.85
C PHE A 133 -25.41 -9.54 19.45
N ASN A 134 -24.22 -9.54 18.85
CA ASN A 134 -24.05 -8.90 17.54
C ASN A 134 -24.77 -9.70 16.46
N GLU A 135 -24.71 -11.02 16.50
CA GLU A 135 -25.43 -11.88 15.57
C GLU A 135 -26.95 -11.72 15.72
N ALA A 136 -27.46 -11.80 16.96
CA ALA A 136 -28.88 -11.63 17.25
C ALA A 136 -29.41 -10.25 16.80
N SER A 137 -28.68 -9.18 17.12
CA SER A 137 -29.08 -7.83 16.69
C SER A 137 -29.02 -7.64 15.17
N GLU A 138 -28.11 -8.30 14.44
CA GLU A 138 -28.10 -8.24 12.98
C GLU A 138 -29.27 -9.03 12.35
N PHE A 139 -29.68 -10.16 12.94
CA PHE A 139 -30.90 -10.85 12.51
C PHE A 139 -32.14 -9.95 12.69
N LEU A 140 -32.26 -9.26 13.83
CA LEU A 140 -33.34 -8.31 14.05
C LEU A 140 -33.31 -7.15 13.02
N ARG A 141 -32.14 -6.58 12.75
CA ARG A 141 -31.99 -5.53 11.72
C ARG A 141 -32.47 -6.01 10.35
N LYS A 142 -32.10 -7.23 9.98
CA LYS A 142 -32.45 -7.82 8.69
C LYS A 142 -33.91 -8.21 8.60
N GLU A 143 -34.51 -8.68 9.69
CA GLU A 143 -35.95 -8.93 9.75
C GLU A 143 -36.73 -7.64 9.49
N LEU A 144 -36.37 -6.53 10.18
CA LEU A 144 -37.01 -5.23 9.98
C LEU A 144 -36.91 -4.71 8.54
N GLU A 145 -35.77 -4.98 7.88
CA GLU A 145 -35.52 -4.62 6.48
C GLU A 145 -36.38 -5.44 5.52
N ILE A 146 -36.45 -6.77 5.71
CA ILE A 146 -37.23 -7.68 4.86
C ILE A 146 -38.73 -7.43 5.02
N GLN A 147 -39.18 -7.15 6.23
CA GLN A 147 -40.58 -6.85 6.57
C GLN A 147 -41.01 -5.43 6.14
N GLY A 148 -40.10 -4.62 5.57
CA GLY A 148 -40.40 -3.27 5.13
C GLY A 148 -40.69 -2.27 6.26
N ILE A 149 -40.31 -2.60 7.51
CA ILE A 149 -40.59 -1.79 8.69
C ILE A 149 -39.58 -0.66 8.84
N ALA A 150 -38.30 -0.98 8.73
CA ALA A 150 -37.21 0.00 8.84
C ALA A 150 -35.96 -0.50 8.13
N THR A 151 -35.27 0.40 7.43
CA THR A 151 -33.97 0.11 6.80
C THR A 151 -32.88 0.91 7.50
N TYR A 152 -32.00 0.22 8.22
CA TYR A 152 -30.88 0.84 8.92
C TYR A 152 -29.56 0.49 8.24
N THR A 153 -28.74 1.51 7.98
CA THR A 153 -27.32 1.30 7.70
C THR A 153 -26.62 0.73 8.94
N PRO A 154 -25.44 0.08 8.80
CA PRO A 154 -24.66 -0.40 9.94
C PRO A 154 -24.24 0.70 10.94
N THR A 155 -24.33 1.98 10.56
CA THR A 155 -24.03 3.10 11.47
C THR A 155 -25.26 3.52 12.25
N GLU A 156 -26.41 3.62 11.59
CA GLU A 156 -27.68 3.91 12.26
C GLU A 156 -28.06 2.78 13.21
N TRP A 157 -27.96 1.52 12.78
CA TRP A 157 -28.27 0.38 13.65
C TRP A 157 -27.40 0.34 14.90
N ARG A 158 -26.11 0.67 14.77
CA ARG A 158 -25.22 0.78 15.94
C ARG A 158 -25.68 1.89 16.90
N ASN A 159 -26.17 3.02 16.37
CA ASN A 159 -26.68 4.09 17.20
C ASN A 159 -27.98 3.68 17.90
N GLU A 160 -28.85 2.95 17.19
CA GLU A 160 -30.10 2.42 17.75
C GLU A 160 -29.81 1.44 18.88
N ASN A 161 -28.92 0.47 18.67
CA ASN A 161 -28.51 -0.45 19.74
C ASN A 161 -27.88 0.27 20.93
N ILE A 162 -27.10 1.34 20.71
CA ILE A 162 -26.57 2.14 21.82
C ILE A 162 -27.72 2.81 22.58
N LYS A 163 -28.68 3.41 21.87
CA LYS A 163 -29.86 4.06 22.46
C LYS A 163 -30.66 3.06 23.30
N VAL A 164 -31.05 1.92 22.71
CA VAL A 164 -31.77 0.85 23.39
C VAL A 164 -31.05 0.40 24.66
N LEU A 165 -29.76 0.05 24.56
CA LEU A 165 -28.98 -0.47 25.69
C LEU A 165 -28.72 0.56 26.81
N THR A 166 -28.88 1.86 26.54
CA THR A 166 -28.58 2.93 27.51
C THR A 166 -29.81 3.67 28.03
N GLN A 167 -30.90 3.71 27.26
CA GLN A 167 -32.05 4.57 27.54
C GLN A 167 -33.37 3.80 27.61
N GLU A 168 -33.50 2.66 26.94
CA GLU A 168 -34.79 1.98 26.77
C GLU A 168 -34.85 0.60 27.43
N HIS A 169 -33.71 0.00 27.78
CA HIS A 169 -33.65 -1.33 28.38
C HIS A 169 -32.87 -1.35 29.70
N GLU A 170 -33.45 -2.01 30.71
CA GLU A 170 -32.85 -2.37 31.99
C GLU A 170 -33.15 -3.84 32.33
N PHE A 171 -32.28 -4.47 33.13
CA PHE A 171 -32.57 -5.80 33.67
C PHE A 171 -33.24 -5.66 35.04
N TYR A 172 -34.19 -6.53 35.36
CA TYR A 172 -35.05 -6.41 36.54
C TYR A 172 -34.70 -7.39 37.67
N THR A 173 -34.29 -8.62 37.32
CA THR A 173 -33.98 -9.67 38.30
C THR A 173 -32.56 -9.51 38.83
N ASP A 174 -32.37 -9.84 40.12
CA ASP A 174 -31.03 -9.84 40.75
C ASP A 174 -30.05 -10.75 39.99
N TYR A 175 -30.55 -11.86 39.44
CA TYR A 175 -29.76 -12.77 38.64
C TYR A 175 -29.25 -12.10 37.35
N ALA A 176 -30.12 -11.47 36.56
CA ALA A 176 -29.74 -10.80 35.32
C ALA A 176 -28.84 -9.59 35.59
N LEU A 177 -29.12 -8.82 36.64
CA LEU A 177 -28.27 -7.72 37.08
C LEU A 177 -26.85 -8.20 37.45
N LYS A 178 -26.72 -9.34 38.14
CA LYS A 178 -25.42 -9.87 38.54
C LYS A 178 -24.66 -10.53 37.39
N ASN A 179 -25.36 -11.29 36.53
CA ASN A 179 -24.71 -12.17 35.55
C ASN A 179 -24.74 -11.63 34.12
N TRP A 180 -25.77 -10.89 33.73
CA TRP A 180 -25.99 -10.43 32.36
C TRP A 180 -25.64 -8.96 32.16
N GLN A 181 -25.84 -8.10 33.16
CA GLN A 181 -25.46 -6.68 33.11
C GLN A 181 -23.96 -6.48 32.78
N PRO A 182 -22.99 -7.18 33.41
CA PRO A 182 -21.58 -6.99 33.07
C PRO A 182 -21.28 -7.31 31.60
N ARG A 183 -22.02 -8.27 31.01
CA ARG A 183 -21.88 -8.63 29.60
C ARG A 183 -22.55 -7.59 28.68
N LYS A 184 -23.71 -7.06 29.07
CA LYS A 184 -24.38 -5.93 28.41
C LYS A 184 -23.46 -4.72 28.34
N ASP A 185 -22.81 -4.37 29.44
CA ASP A 185 -21.85 -3.24 29.51
C ASP A 185 -20.64 -3.46 28.60
N LYS A 186 -20.14 -4.70 28.52
CA LYS A 186 -19.06 -5.07 27.60
C LYS A 186 -19.48 -4.94 26.13
N ASN A 187 -20.70 -5.37 25.80
CA ASN A 187 -21.27 -5.23 24.46
C ASN A 187 -21.44 -3.74 24.10
N LEU A 188 -22.01 -2.92 24.99
CA LEU A 188 -22.15 -1.47 24.83
C LEU A 188 -20.80 -0.78 24.63
N SER A 189 -19.80 -1.09 25.46
CA SER A 189 -18.43 -0.57 25.31
C SER A 189 -17.84 -0.87 23.93
N LYS A 190 -18.12 -2.05 23.37
CA LYS A 190 -17.66 -2.42 22.02
C LYS A 190 -18.33 -1.56 20.94
N LEU A 191 -19.64 -1.32 21.07
CA LEU A 191 -20.39 -0.44 20.15
C LEU A 191 -19.86 1.01 20.20
N MET A 192 -19.65 1.56 21.40
CA MET A 192 -19.13 2.92 21.59
C MET A 192 -17.70 3.08 21.05
N LYS A 193 -16.81 2.10 21.31
CA LYS A 193 -15.44 2.09 20.76
C LYS A 193 -15.46 2.08 19.23
N ASN A 194 -16.32 1.28 18.61
CA ASN A 194 -16.47 1.22 17.16
C ASN A 194 -17.00 2.55 16.59
N LYS A 195 -17.97 3.19 17.25
CA LYS A 195 -18.48 4.52 16.89
C LYS A 195 -17.37 5.59 16.93
N LYS A 196 -16.58 5.63 18.01
CA LYS A 196 -15.45 6.57 18.15
C LYS A 196 -14.35 6.33 17.10
N LYS A 197 -13.98 5.07 16.85
CA LYS A 197 -12.97 4.68 15.84
C LYS A 197 -13.39 5.12 14.44
N ARG A 198 -14.66 4.91 14.06
CA ARG A 198 -15.19 5.35 12.76
C ARG A 198 -15.19 6.87 12.63
N LYS A 199 -15.63 7.60 13.66
CA LYS A 199 -15.63 9.08 13.68
C LYS A 199 -14.20 9.66 13.52
N SER A 200 -13.21 9.06 14.17
CA SER A 200 -11.80 9.46 14.03
C SER A 200 -11.25 9.22 12.62
N LYS A 201 -11.59 8.08 12.00
CA LYS A 201 -11.19 7.79 10.60
C LYS A 201 -11.79 8.80 9.62
N LEU A 202 -13.09 9.09 9.72
CA LEU A 202 -13.77 10.05 8.84
C LEU A 202 -13.14 11.45 8.96
N LYS A 203 -12.90 11.94 10.19
CA LYS A 203 -12.19 13.21 10.41
C LYS A 203 -10.79 13.22 9.76
N THR A 204 -10.07 12.11 9.83
CA THR A 204 -8.73 12.00 9.23
C THR A 204 -8.78 12.05 7.70
N GLU A 205 -9.78 11.39 7.10
CA GLU A 205 -10.00 11.38 5.65
C GLU A 205 -10.42 12.76 5.14
N GLU A 206 -11.34 13.44 5.85
CA GLU A 206 -11.72 14.82 5.57
C GLU A 206 -10.53 15.77 5.65
N LEU A 207 -9.69 15.64 6.68
CA LEU A 207 -8.48 16.45 6.83
C LEU A 207 -7.52 16.23 5.65
N LYS A 208 -7.29 14.96 5.26
CA LYS A 208 -6.47 14.60 4.09
C LYS A 208 -7.05 15.17 2.79
N ALA A 209 -8.36 15.10 2.60
CA ALA A 209 -9.02 15.65 1.43
C ALA A 209 -8.88 17.18 1.38
N LYS A 210 -9.07 17.86 2.51
CA LYS A 210 -8.88 19.30 2.65
C LYS A 210 -7.44 19.73 2.35
N TYR A 211 -6.45 19.05 2.91
CA TYR A 211 -5.04 19.31 2.59
C TYR A 211 -4.74 19.06 1.11
N LYS A 212 -5.22 17.95 0.52
CA LYS A 212 -5.04 17.68 -0.91
C LYS A 212 -5.68 18.74 -1.81
N ALA A 213 -6.84 19.27 -1.43
CA ALA A 213 -7.50 20.34 -2.17
C ALA A 213 -6.76 21.68 -2.02
N GLN A 214 -6.26 21.99 -0.82
CA GLN A 214 -5.50 23.21 -0.54
C GLN A 214 -4.15 23.24 -1.27
N TYR A 215 -3.45 22.11 -1.36
CA TYR A 215 -2.15 22.01 -2.04
C TYR A 215 -2.24 21.68 -3.54
N LYS A 216 -3.45 21.66 -4.12
CA LYS A 216 -3.65 21.39 -5.55
C LYS A 216 -3.02 22.49 -6.45
N ASN A 217 -2.78 23.68 -5.90
CA ASN A 217 -2.08 24.78 -6.57
C ASN A 217 -0.54 24.77 -6.38
N GLU A 218 0.04 23.83 -5.62
CA GLU A 218 1.51 23.65 -5.50
C GLU A 218 2.09 22.64 -6.50
N SER A 219 1.26 22.08 -7.39
CA SER A 219 1.69 21.19 -8.47
C SER A 219 2.78 21.75 -9.41
N PRO A 220 2.93 23.07 -9.62
CA PRO A 220 4.04 23.61 -10.41
C PRO A 220 5.41 23.36 -9.76
N GLU A 221 5.55 23.51 -8.44
CA GLU A 221 6.86 23.49 -7.77
C GLU A 221 7.53 22.11 -7.83
N ARG A 222 6.75 21.03 -7.70
CA ARG A 222 7.28 19.66 -7.87
C ARG A 222 7.67 19.38 -9.31
N GLY A 223 6.91 19.89 -10.27
CA GLY A 223 7.23 19.80 -11.70
C GLY A 223 8.55 20.53 -11.99
N ILE A 224 8.68 21.76 -11.50
CA ILE A 224 9.88 22.60 -11.65
C ILE A 224 11.10 21.93 -10.99
N GLN A 225 10.97 21.44 -9.75
CA GLN A 225 12.05 20.73 -9.07
C GLN A 225 12.48 19.46 -9.83
N THR A 226 11.50 18.72 -10.37
CA THR A 226 11.77 17.51 -11.16
C THR A 226 12.51 17.87 -12.45
N PHE A 227 12.10 18.94 -13.14
CA PHE A 227 12.79 19.45 -14.33
C PHE A 227 14.26 19.73 -14.05
N TYR A 228 14.58 20.57 -13.06
CA TYR A 228 15.98 20.91 -12.74
C TYR A 228 16.80 19.69 -12.34
N ARG A 229 16.23 18.78 -11.53
CA ARG A 229 16.91 17.54 -11.12
C ARG A 229 17.24 16.64 -12.32
N VAL A 230 16.27 16.45 -13.22
CA VAL A 230 16.46 15.60 -14.42
C VAL A 230 17.46 16.25 -15.37
N ALA A 231 17.35 17.55 -15.61
CA ALA A 231 18.26 18.29 -16.48
C ALA A 231 19.71 18.23 -15.97
N LEU A 232 19.95 18.54 -14.68
CA LEU A 232 21.29 18.47 -14.08
C LEU A 232 21.88 17.07 -14.18
N ARG A 233 21.09 16.04 -13.85
CA ARG A 233 21.52 14.63 -13.95
C ARG A 233 21.89 14.25 -15.39
N ASN A 234 21.12 14.71 -16.37
CA ASN A 234 21.40 14.45 -17.78
C ASN A 234 22.72 15.11 -18.22
N HIS A 235 22.95 16.37 -17.85
CA HIS A 235 24.18 17.07 -18.20
C HIS A 235 25.43 16.46 -17.54
N ILE A 236 25.36 16.08 -16.26
CA ILE A 236 26.45 15.38 -15.57
C ILE A 236 26.76 14.07 -16.30
N LYS A 237 25.72 13.26 -16.57
CA LYS A 237 25.89 11.99 -17.29
C LYS A 237 26.48 12.19 -18.70
N LEU A 238 26.06 13.21 -19.43
CA LEU A 238 26.63 13.52 -20.75
C LEU A 238 28.09 13.96 -20.66
N SER A 239 28.48 14.67 -19.60
CA SER A 239 29.88 15.00 -19.33
C SER A 239 30.69 13.73 -19.04
N ASP A 240 30.19 12.84 -18.19
CA ASP A 240 30.85 11.57 -17.87
C ASP A 240 31.06 10.70 -19.12
N ILE A 241 30.06 10.67 -20.02
CA ILE A 241 30.17 9.98 -21.31
C ILE A 241 31.27 10.60 -22.17
N ALA A 242 31.38 11.93 -22.22
CA ALA A 242 32.43 12.61 -22.97
C ALA A 242 33.83 12.29 -22.41
N ASP A 243 33.98 12.32 -21.09
CA ASP A 243 35.23 11.99 -20.42
C ASP A 243 35.60 10.51 -20.61
N THR A 244 34.62 9.61 -20.53
CA THR A 244 34.80 8.18 -20.84
C THR A 244 35.28 7.97 -22.28
N LYS A 245 34.67 8.65 -23.26
CA LYS A 245 35.09 8.55 -24.67
C LYS A 245 36.52 9.08 -24.90
N ALA A 246 36.88 10.19 -24.26
CA ALA A 246 38.24 10.72 -24.33
C ALA A 246 39.25 9.76 -23.69
N ASN A 247 38.91 9.13 -22.56
CA ASN A 247 39.76 8.14 -21.89
C ASN A 247 39.92 6.86 -22.71
N ILE A 248 38.85 6.35 -23.34
CA ILE A 248 38.95 5.21 -24.28
C ILE A 248 39.92 5.55 -25.42
N LEU A 249 39.80 6.75 -25.99
CA LEU A 249 40.68 7.18 -27.08
C LEU A 249 42.14 7.34 -26.64
N LEU A 250 42.37 7.83 -25.42
CA LEU A 250 43.69 7.89 -24.79
C LEU A 250 44.30 6.48 -24.63
N SER A 251 43.56 5.53 -24.06
CA SER A 251 44.02 4.15 -23.85
C SER A 251 44.31 3.42 -25.17
N VAL A 252 43.42 3.55 -26.17
CA VAL A 252 43.62 2.93 -27.48
C VAL A 252 44.87 3.49 -28.16
N ASN A 253 45.07 4.82 -28.15
CA ASN A 253 46.26 5.43 -28.74
C ASN A 253 47.54 5.01 -28.01
N ALA A 254 47.50 4.88 -26.67
CA ALA A 254 48.65 4.42 -25.88
C ALA A 254 49.03 2.97 -26.23
N ILE A 255 48.05 2.07 -26.37
CA ILE A 255 48.27 0.67 -26.79
C ILE A 255 48.87 0.64 -28.20
N ILE A 256 48.30 1.41 -29.13
CA ILE A 256 48.77 1.49 -30.52
C ILE A 256 50.23 1.97 -30.56
N ILE A 257 50.56 3.06 -29.87
CA ILE A 257 51.92 3.60 -29.84
C ILE A 257 52.88 2.57 -29.24
N SER A 258 52.49 1.87 -28.17
CA SER A 258 53.30 0.79 -27.58
C SER A 258 53.60 -0.33 -28.59
N LEU A 259 52.60 -0.77 -29.36
CA LEU A 259 52.79 -1.79 -30.41
C LEU A 259 53.66 -1.31 -31.57
N VAL A 260 53.51 -0.04 -31.98
CA VAL A 260 54.35 0.57 -33.02
C VAL A 260 55.80 0.66 -32.55
N LEU A 261 56.04 1.10 -31.31
CA LEU A 261 57.38 1.16 -30.71
C LEU A 261 58.02 -0.24 -30.63
N ALA A 262 57.26 -1.25 -30.22
CA ALA A 262 57.77 -2.61 -30.04
C ALA A 262 58.08 -3.33 -31.37
N ASN A 263 57.20 -3.19 -32.37
CA ASN A 263 57.26 -4.02 -33.58
C ASN A 263 57.82 -3.29 -34.81
N LEU A 264 57.55 -2.00 -34.97
CA LEU A 264 57.89 -1.28 -36.21
C LEU A 264 59.20 -0.51 -36.11
N ILE A 265 59.53 0.08 -34.95
CA ILE A 265 60.73 0.90 -34.81
C ILE A 265 62.02 0.11 -35.02
N SER A 266 62.10 -1.11 -34.47
CA SER A 266 63.24 -2.00 -34.68
C SER A 266 63.43 -2.43 -36.14
N LYS A 267 62.42 -2.25 -37.00
CA LYS A 267 62.43 -2.57 -38.43
C LYS A 267 62.71 -1.36 -39.31
N LEU A 268 62.67 -0.13 -38.78
CA LEU A 268 62.88 1.10 -39.56
C LEU A 268 64.33 1.24 -40.07
N ASP A 269 65.32 0.74 -39.31
CA ASP A 269 66.73 0.79 -39.73
C ASP A 269 66.98 -0.04 -41.00
N THR A 270 66.26 -1.15 -41.17
CA THR A 270 66.37 -2.03 -42.34
C THR A 270 65.36 -1.67 -43.44
N ASN A 271 64.21 -1.09 -43.08
CA ASN A 271 63.11 -0.78 -44.00
C ASN A 271 62.75 0.71 -43.96
N ALA A 272 63.64 1.56 -44.48
CA ALA A 272 63.47 3.02 -44.46
C ALA A 272 62.17 3.51 -45.14
N TYR A 273 61.63 2.75 -46.10
CA TYR A 273 60.36 3.08 -46.77
C TYR A 273 59.13 3.06 -45.84
N LEU A 274 59.22 2.39 -44.67
CA LEU A 274 58.16 2.35 -43.66
C LEU A 274 58.18 3.57 -42.72
N LEU A 275 59.21 4.41 -42.78
CA LEU A 275 59.38 5.57 -41.89
C LEU A 275 58.21 6.55 -42.03
N TYR A 276 57.86 6.96 -43.25
CA TYR A 276 56.80 7.94 -43.48
C TYR A 276 55.41 7.42 -43.06
N PRO A 277 54.97 6.21 -43.44
CA PRO A 277 53.72 5.65 -42.93
C PRO A 277 53.67 5.57 -41.39
N THR A 278 54.76 5.11 -40.76
CA THR A 278 54.87 4.99 -39.30
C THR A 278 54.83 6.35 -38.61
N ALA A 279 55.51 7.36 -39.17
CA ALA A 279 55.54 8.72 -38.64
C ALA A 279 54.16 9.39 -38.74
N ILE A 280 53.48 9.28 -39.90
CA ILE A 280 52.13 9.81 -40.10
C ILE A 280 51.15 9.20 -39.08
N PHE A 281 51.23 7.89 -38.88
CA PHE A 281 50.37 7.19 -37.93
C PHE A 281 50.61 7.63 -36.49
N THR A 282 51.88 7.62 -36.07
CA THR A 282 52.27 7.97 -34.70
C THR A 282 51.93 9.42 -34.39
N LEU A 283 52.17 10.34 -35.34
CA LEU A 283 51.84 11.74 -35.18
C LEU A 283 50.32 11.95 -35.03
N SER A 284 49.50 11.26 -35.84
CA SER A 284 48.05 11.29 -35.69
C SER A 284 47.59 10.82 -34.31
N CYS A 285 48.15 9.70 -33.82
CA CYS A 285 47.86 9.17 -32.48
C CYS A 285 48.24 10.16 -31.38
N VAL A 286 49.41 10.79 -31.47
CA VAL A 286 49.87 11.78 -30.48
C VAL A 286 48.99 13.03 -30.48
N ILE A 287 48.66 13.59 -31.66
CA ILE A 287 47.76 14.75 -31.77
C ILE A 287 46.38 14.40 -31.19
N SER A 288 45.85 13.22 -31.54
CA SER A 288 44.59 12.74 -30.98
C SER A 288 44.66 12.58 -29.46
N MET A 289 45.78 12.09 -28.92
CA MET A 289 46.00 11.92 -27.49
C MET A 289 45.99 13.27 -26.75
N ILE A 290 46.71 14.27 -27.27
CA ILE A 290 46.77 15.62 -26.71
C ILE A 290 45.37 16.25 -26.68
N LEU A 291 44.60 16.14 -27.77
CA LEU A 291 43.25 16.69 -27.82
C LEU A 291 42.27 15.97 -26.87
N SER A 292 42.41 14.65 -26.67
CA SER A 292 41.64 13.91 -25.65
C SER A 292 41.94 14.43 -24.23
N ILE A 293 43.22 14.69 -23.91
CA ILE A 293 43.62 15.26 -22.62
C ILE A 293 43.07 16.69 -22.45
N ILE A 294 43.04 17.49 -23.51
CA ILE A 294 42.44 18.83 -23.47
C ILE A 294 40.92 18.74 -23.24
N ALA A 295 40.24 17.75 -23.81
CA ALA A 295 38.79 17.56 -23.64
C ALA A 295 38.40 17.17 -22.19
N THR A 296 39.26 16.45 -21.48
CA THR A 296 39.03 16.05 -20.08
C THR A 296 39.48 17.10 -19.06
N ARG A 297 40.22 18.14 -19.50
CA ARG A 297 40.69 19.21 -18.61
C ARG A 297 39.49 20.04 -18.08
N PRO A 298 39.34 20.20 -16.75
CA PRO A 298 38.28 21.02 -16.19
C PRO A 298 38.51 22.51 -16.50
N ASN A 299 37.42 23.26 -16.70
CA ASN A 299 37.49 24.72 -16.78
C ASN A 299 37.57 25.32 -15.37
N ILE A 300 38.45 26.29 -15.17
CA ILE A 300 38.63 27.00 -13.89
C ILE A 300 38.01 28.40 -14.05
N THR A 301 37.09 28.76 -13.17
CA THR A 301 36.45 30.09 -13.06
C THR A 301 37.17 30.96 -12.01
N SER A 302 36.72 32.22 -11.81
CA SER A 302 37.38 33.18 -10.92
C SER A 302 37.47 32.73 -9.45
N GLY A 303 36.42 32.06 -8.95
CA GLY A 303 36.34 31.54 -7.58
C GLY A 303 35.74 32.48 -6.54
N GLU A 304 35.41 33.71 -6.93
CA GLU A 304 34.91 34.79 -6.06
C GLU A 304 33.74 35.53 -6.73
N PHE A 305 32.87 36.13 -5.91
CA PHE A 305 31.77 37.01 -6.34
C PHE A 305 31.63 38.19 -5.38
N THR A 306 31.04 39.29 -5.86
CA THR A 306 30.78 40.49 -5.07
C THR A 306 29.36 40.50 -4.48
N LYS A 307 29.14 41.35 -3.48
CA LYS A 307 27.78 41.56 -2.95
C LYS A 307 26.83 42.16 -3.99
N GLU A 308 27.36 42.95 -4.93
CA GLU A 308 26.60 43.51 -6.04
C GLU A 308 26.15 42.42 -7.01
N ASP A 309 26.99 41.42 -7.29
CA ASP A 309 26.61 40.26 -8.10
C ASP A 309 25.46 39.47 -7.48
N VAL A 310 25.42 39.38 -6.15
CA VAL A 310 24.31 38.72 -5.42
C VAL A 310 23.05 39.57 -5.47
N ALA A 311 23.16 40.89 -5.31
CA ALA A 311 22.03 41.82 -5.36
C ALA A 311 21.39 41.88 -6.76
N ASN A 312 22.21 41.89 -7.80
CA ASN A 312 21.79 41.87 -9.20
C ASN A 312 21.38 40.46 -9.67
N LYS A 313 21.50 39.44 -8.80
CA LYS A 313 21.21 38.04 -9.10
C LYS A 313 22.07 37.48 -10.24
N ASP A 314 23.26 38.04 -10.46
CA ASP A 314 24.14 37.74 -11.59
C ASP A 314 24.97 36.47 -11.40
N VAL A 315 25.28 36.12 -10.15
CA VAL A 315 26.08 34.96 -9.80
C VAL A 315 25.27 33.65 -9.72
N ASN A 316 25.84 32.57 -10.25
CA ASN A 316 25.36 31.21 -9.96
C ASN A 316 26.04 30.69 -8.69
N LEU A 317 25.32 30.75 -7.58
CA LEU A 317 25.81 30.31 -6.26
C LEU A 317 25.82 28.79 -6.09
N THR A 318 25.19 28.03 -7.01
CA THR A 318 25.16 26.56 -6.93
C THR A 318 26.39 25.89 -7.52
N PHE A 319 27.16 26.62 -8.33
CA PHE A 319 28.39 26.14 -8.93
C PHE A 319 29.61 26.44 -8.06
N PHE A 320 30.31 25.39 -7.63
CA PHE A 320 31.50 25.49 -6.78
C PHE A 320 32.59 26.40 -7.34
N GLY A 321 32.74 26.44 -8.68
CA GLY A 321 33.73 27.28 -9.33
C GLY A 321 33.53 28.78 -9.11
N ASN A 322 32.35 29.22 -8.70
CA ASN A 322 32.07 30.64 -8.46
C ASN A 322 32.32 31.08 -7.02
N PHE A 323 32.49 30.15 -6.07
CA PHE A 323 32.59 30.49 -4.65
C PHE A 323 33.76 29.85 -3.90
N HIS A 324 34.55 28.98 -4.52
CA HIS A 324 35.58 28.19 -3.81
C HIS A 324 36.71 29.00 -3.16
N LYS A 325 36.82 30.32 -3.40
CA LYS A 325 37.76 31.23 -2.72
C LYS A 325 37.06 32.19 -1.74
N MET A 326 35.73 32.15 -1.64
CA MET A 326 34.96 32.99 -0.73
C MET A 326 35.14 32.57 0.72
N SER A 327 35.07 33.54 1.65
CA SER A 327 34.98 33.20 3.06
C SER A 327 33.63 32.55 3.39
N LEU A 328 33.62 31.65 4.38
CA LEU A 328 32.37 30.99 4.81
C LEU A 328 31.28 31.99 5.19
N LYS A 329 31.66 33.11 5.83
CA LYS A 329 30.74 34.17 6.26
C LYS A 329 30.04 34.84 5.08
N GLU A 330 30.78 35.11 4.00
CA GLU A 330 30.24 35.75 2.80
C GLU A 330 29.38 34.78 1.99
N TYR A 331 29.80 33.52 1.91
CA TYR A 331 29.02 32.47 1.25
C TYR A 331 27.70 32.18 1.98
N ASP A 332 27.72 32.04 3.32
CA ASP A 332 26.51 31.85 4.13
C ASP A 332 25.51 33.00 3.95
N TRP A 333 26.00 34.25 3.93
CA TRP A 333 25.17 35.41 3.63
C TRP A 333 24.52 35.31 2.24
N ALA A 334 25.31 35.00 1.21
CA ALA A 334 24.81 34.90 -0.16
C ALA A 334 23.78 33.78 -0.34
N VAL A 335 23.99 32.62 0.29
CA VAL A 335 23.03 31.50 0.29
C VAL A 335 21.74 31.87 1.03
N LYS A 336 21.84 32.60 2.15
CA LYS A 336 20.66 33.10 2.86
C LYS A 336 19.87 34.11 2.03
N GLU A 337 20.52 34.97 1.26
CA GLU A 337 19.83 35.86 0.31
C GLU A 337 19.15 35.07 -0.82
N LEU A 338 19.82 34.03 -1.35
CA LEU A 338 19.26 33.15 -2.39
C LEU A 338 17.97 32.46 -1.92
N ILE A 339 17.97 31.86 -0.72
CA ILE A 339 16.84 31.04 -0.24
C ILE A 339 15.60 31.88 0.09
N LYS A 340 15.75 33.18 0.34
CA LYS A 340 14.62 34.10 0.60
C LYS A 340 13.74 34.32 -0.64
N ASP A 341 14.29 34.15 -1.84
CA ASP A 341 13.61 34.44 -3.11
C ASP A 341 13.59 33.21 -4.03
N LYS A 342 12.40 32.64 -4.23
CA LYS A 342 12.19 31.45 -5.06
C LYS A 342 12.61 31.67 -6.52
N ASP A 343 12.36 32.85 -7.08
CA ASP A 343 12.73 33.16 -8.46
C ASP A 343 14.25 33.27 -8.59
N TYR A 344 14.93 33.76 -7.56
CA TYR A 344 16.39 33.78 -7.53
C TYR A 344 16.97 32.35 -7.48
N VAL A 345 16.39 31.44 -6.69
CA VAL A 345 16.79 30.01 -6.69
C VAL A 345 16.70 29.43 -8.10
N TYR A 346 15.57 29.61 -8.78
CA TYR A 346 15.36 29.09 -10.13
C TYR A 346 16.26 29.76 -11.18
N SER A 347 16.50 31.06 -11.08
CA SER A 347 17.45 31.77 -11.94
C SER A 347 18.87 31.23 -11.78
N SER A 348 19.31 30.98 -10.53
CA SER A 348 20.64 30.42 -10.23
C SER A 348 20.80 29.01 -10.82
N LEU A 349 19.80 28.14 -10.67
CA LEU A 349 19.78 26.80 -11.27
C LEU A 349 19.72 26.83 -12.81
N THR A 350 19.02 27.80 -13.38
CA THR A 350 18.97 28.00 -14.84
C THR A 350 20.34 28.39 -15.39
N LYS A 351 21.03 29.30 -14.70
CA LYS A 351 22.40 29.69 -15.06
C LYS A 351 23.35 28.51 -14.97
N ASP A 352 23.23 27.69 -13.93
CA ASP A 352 24.02 26.47 -13.80
C ASP A 352 23.83 25.52 -14.98
N LEU A 353 22.57 25.20 -15.31
CA LEU A 353 22.24 24.38 -16.47
C LEU A 353 22.80 24.96 -17.77
N TYR A 354 22.68 26.27 -17.98
CA TYR A 354 23.18 26.95 -19.19
C TYR A 354 24.70 26.84 -19.33
N PHE A 355 25.46 27.15 -18.26
CA PHE A 355 26.92 27.07 -18.29
C PHE A 355 27.41 25.63 -18.40
N LEU A 356 26.74 24.67 -17.75
CA LEU A 356 27.04 23.24 -17.90
C LEU A 356 26.82 22.78 -19.35
N GLY A 357 25.79 23.29 -20.02
CA GLY A 357 25.57 23.09 -21.47
C GLY A 357 26.71 23.64 -22.34
N LYS A 358 27.22 24.85 -22.05
CA LYS A 358 28.39 25.42 -22.78
C LYS A 358 29.66 24.60 -22.59
N VAL A 359 29.93 24.13 -21.38
CA VAL A 359 31.09 23.27 -21.11
C VAL A 359 30.96 21.95 -21.89
N LEU A 360 29.76 21.38 -21.92
CA LEU A 360 29.47 20.17 -22.66
C LEU A 360 29.68 20.34 -24.17
N GLU A 361 29.16 21.42 -24.78
CA GLU A 361 29.37 21.73 -26.20
C GLU A 361 30.86 21.76 -26.55
N ARG A 362 31.66 22.45 -25.74
CA ARG A 362 33.11 22.54 -25.95
C ARG A 362 33.77 21.16 -25.90
N LYS A 363 33.44 20.33 -24.91
CA LYS A 363 33.97 18.95 -24.79
C LYS A 363 33.63 18.11 -26.02
N TYR A 364 32.36 18.12 -26.44
CA TYR A 364 31.90 17.34 -27.60
C TYR A 364 32.50 17.84 -28.92
N ARG A 365 32.70 19.15 -29.06
CA ARG A 365 33.36 19.74 -30.25
C ARG A 365 34.82 19.30 -30.35
N ILE A 366 35.58 19.38 -29.25
CA ILE A 366 36.99 18.92 -29.22
C ILE A 366 37.02 17.43 -29.55
N LEU A 367 36.20 16.62 -28.87
CA LEU A 367 36.16 15.18 -29.07
C LEU A 367 35.83 14.79 -30.52
N ARG A 368 34.89 15.50 -31.18
CA ARG A 368 34.57 15.28 -32.60
C ARG A 368 35.78 15.54 -33.50
N VAL A 369 36.49 16.64 -33.26
CA VAL A 369 37.72 16.96 -33.98
C VAL A 369 38.78 15.88 -33.73
N THR A 370 38.95 15.44 -32.47
CA THR A 370 39.88 14.38 -32.10
C THR A 370 39.62 13.08 -32.86
N TYR A 371 38.37 12.60 -32.87
CA TYR A 371 38.00 11.40 -33.63
C TYR A 371 38.25 11.59 -35.13
N THR A 372 37.95 12.76 -35.67
CA THR A 372 38.17 13.05 -37.10
C THR A 372 39.66 12.98 -37.45
N ILE A 373 40.53 13.60 -36.65
CA ILE A 373 41.99 13.56 -36.86
C ILE A 373 42.49 12.12 -36.75
N PHE A 374 42.08 11.39 -35.71
CA PHE A 374 42.49 10.00 -35.52
C PHE A 374 42.09 9.11 -36.71
N MET A 375 40.82 9.18 -37.13
CA MET A 375 40.29 8.40 -38.25
C MET A 375 41.00 8.74 -39.56
N ILE A 376 41.16 10.03 -39.89
CA ILE A 376 41.86 10.45 -41.12
C ILE A 376 43.31 9.98 -41.08
N GLY A 377 44.03 10.20 -39.98
CA GLY A 377 45.43 9.79 -39.90
C GLY A 377 45.60 8.26 -39.92
N MET A 378 44.64 7.49 -39.40
CA MET A 378 44.63 6.04 -39.54
C MET A 378 44.45 5.62 -41.01
N VAL A 379 43.47 6.17 -41.71
CA VAL A 379 43.22 5.84 -43.13
C VAL A 379 44.41 6.24 -44.01
N VAL A 380 44.94 7.46 -43.84
CA VAL A 380 46.10 7.95 -44.59
C VAL A 380 47.33 7.10 -44.30
N SER A 381 47.55 6.70 -43.05
CA SER A 381 48.63 5.78 -42.67
C SER A 381 48.50 4.44 -43.38
N VAL A 382 47.33 3.80 -43.33
CA VAL A 382 47.09 2.49 -43.97
C VAL A 382 47.35 2.56 -45.47
N LEU A 383 46.88 3.61 -46.14
CA LEU A 383 47.15 3.84 -47.56
C LEU A 383 48.65 4.07 -47.81
N ALA A 384 49.33 4.83 -46.97
CA ALA A 384 50.77 5.06 -47.08
C ALA A 384 51.56 3.76 -46.91
N PHE A 385 51.19 2.89 -45.95
CA PHE A 385 51.79 1.56 -45.79
C PHE A 385 51.58 0.70 -47.04
N ALA A 386 50.37 0.65 -47.59
CA ALA A 386 50.07 -0.12 -48.80
C ALA A 386 50.87 0.37 -50.02
N ILE A 387 50.98 1.69 -50.20
CA ILE A 387 51.76 2.29 -51.28
C ILE A 387 53.25 1.98 -51.09
N ALA A 388 53.77 2.14 -49.87
CA ALA A 388 55.18 1.90 -49.56
C ALA A 388 55.58 0.44 -49.81
N LEU A 389 54.74 -0.52 -49.41
CA LEU A 389 54.96 -1.94 -49.69
C LEU A 389 54.93 -2.24 -51.21
N LYS A 390 53.94 -1.70 -51.93
CA LYS A 390 53.78 -1.92 -53.37
C LYS A 390 54.96 -1.36 -54.18
N ILE A 391 55.46 -0.17 -53.85
CA ILE A 391 56.59 0.46 -54.56
C ILE A 391 57.89 -0.33 -54.33
N ASN A 392 58.08 -0.89 -53.13
CA ASN A 392 59.32 -1.59 -52.75
C ASN A 392 59.25 -3.11 -52.98
N ASN A 393 58.19 -3.63 -53.61
CA ASN A 393 57.94 -5.07 -53.82
C ASN A 393 58.05 -5.92 -52.54
N ALA A 394 57.80 -5.32 -51.38
CA ALA A 394 57.84 -5.99 -50.09
C ALA A 394 56.50 -6.66 -49.78
N LYS A 395 56.54 -7.84 -49.17
CA LYS A 395 55.33 -8.52 -48.68
C LYS A 395 55.03 -8.11 -47.25
N LEU A 396 53.75 -8.20 -46.87
CA LEU A 396 53.32 -7.88 -45.50
C LEU A 396 54.00 -8.78 -44.45
N GLU A 397 54.30 -10.02 -44.84
CA GLU A 397 55.03 -11.04 -44.08
C GLU A 397 56.46 -10.62 -43.71
N ASP A 398 57.07 -9.71 -44.48
CA ASP A 398 58.45 -9.24 -44.26
C ASP A 398 58.54 -8.20 -43.13
N VAL A 399 57.41 -7.61 -42.75
CA VAL A 399 57.32 -6.43 -41.87
C VAL A 399 56.61 -6.74 -40.54
N LEU A 400 55.62 -7.64 -40.55
CA LEU A 400 54.92 -8.05 -39.34
C LEU A 400 55.62 -9.26 -38.68
N PRO A 401 55.59 -9.38 -37.35
CA PRO A 401 56.07 -10.60 -36.69
C PRO A 401 55.24 -11.80 -37.16
N VAL A 402 55.91 -12.92 -37.45
CA VAL A 402 55.24 -14.19 -37.78
C VAL A 402 54.58 -14.71 -36.50
N ASP A 403 53.26 -14.56 -36.40
CA ASP A 403 52.47 -15.13 -35.30
C ASP A 403 52.49 -16.67 -35.41
N ASN A 404 53.27 -17.34 -34.56
CA ASN A 404 53.27 -18.80 -34.41
C ASN A 404 52.04 -19.34 -33.65
N THR A 405 50.93 -18.59 -33.60
CA THR A 405 49.76 -18.86 -32.74
C THR A 405 48.44 -18.89 -33.48
N THR A 406 48.41 -19.34 -34.74
CA THR A 406 47.16 -19.78 -35.41
C THR A 406 47.14 -21.30 -35.62
N ARG A 407 47.03 -22.07 -34.53
CA ARG A 407 46.38 -23.39 -34.62
C ARG A 407 44.88 -23.14 -34.77
N PHE A 408 44.40 -23.13 -36.01
CA PHE A 408 42.98 -23.28 -36.28
C PHE A 408 42.52 -24.62 -35.69
N ILE A 409 41.71 -24.58 -34.64
CA ILE A 409 40.95 -25.74 -34.17
C ILE A 409 39.98 -26.09 -35.30
N ASN A 410 40.23 -27.19 -36.00
CA ASN A 410 39.35 -27.74 -37.01
C ASN A 410 38.26 -28.58 -36.29
N PRO A 411 36.97 -28.21 -36.32
CA PRO A 411 35.93 -28.87 -35.52
C PRO A 411 35.37 -30.13 -36.21
N LYS A 412 36.23 -30.91 -36.87
CA LYS A 412 35.86 -32.18 -37.51
C LYS A 412 36.99 -33.18 -37.32
N ASN A 413 37.03 -33.78 -36.13
CA ASN A 413 37.44 -35.15 -35.83
C ASN A 413 37.82 -35.24 -34.35
N ASP A 414 36.81 -35.26 -33.49
CA ASP A 414 36.94 -35.93 -32.20
C ASP A 414 35.66 -36.75 -31.99
N THR A 415 35.70 -37.97 -32.49
CA THR A 415 34.81 -39.05 -32.13
C THR A 415 34.94 -39.30 -30.63
N ILE A 416 33.80 -39.15 -29.95
CA ILE A 416 33.57 -39.46 -28.55
C ILE A 416 33.96 -40.93 -28.30
N GLU A 417 35.05 -41.16 -27.57
CA GLU A 417 35.28 -42.45 -26.90
C GLU A 417 34.87 -42.33 -25.44
N LYS A 418 33.82 -43.06 -25.10
CA LYS A 418 33.35 -43.31 -23.74
C LYS A 418 34.24 -44.36 -23.07
N SER A 419 34.85 -43.98 -21.96
CA SER A 419 35.18 -44.86 -20.82
C SER A 419 35.24 -43.92 -19.60
N GLY A 420 34.43 -44.02 -18.55
CA GLY A 420 34.07 -45.23 -17.81
C GLY A 420 34.89 -45.25 -16.52
N VAL A 421 34.19 -45.26 -15.39
CA VAL A 421 34.63 -45.65 -14.02
C VAL A 421 35.15 -44.53 -13.08
N TYR A 422 34.21 -44.07 -12.23
CA TYR A 422 34.18 -44.10 -10.75
C TYR A 422 35.41 -43.82 -9.86
N GLU A 423 35.09 -43.06 -8.79
CA GLU A 423 35.56 -43.08 -7.38
C GLU A 423 36.58 -42.05 -6.82
N ILE A 424 36.03 -41.20 -5.92
CA ILE A 424 36.45 -40.86 -4.53
C ILE A 424 37.83 -40.18 -4.33
N VAL A 425 37.84 -38.89 -3.96
CA VAL A 425 37.86 -38.31 -2.58
C VAL A 425 37.32 -36.88 -2.65
#